data_AF-A0A3M1K9I7-F1
#
_entry.id   AF-A0A3M1K9I7-F1
#
_cell.length_a   1.000
_cell.length_b   1.000
_cell.length_c   1.000
_cell.angle_alpha   90.00
_cell.angle_beta   90.00
_cell.angle_gamma   90.00
#
_symmetry.space_group_name_H-M   'P 1'
#
loop_
_entity.id
_entity.type
_entity.pdbx_description
1 polymer ?
#
loop_
_entity_poly.entity_id
_entity_poly.type
_entity_poly.pdbx_seq_one_letter_code
_entity_poly.pdbx_strand_id
1 'polypeptide(L)'
;PQDEQHSHFFFVLFVRSLRIPGTPLKIPRNVMRPFMEFGLRFTLDPIFAEDRMAVEWELDGYRRHWNKPMAELNPAVKAFQEQTIRKWQEYLDRVEARKPKAVRERDAAAKKRTTGKAAR
;
A
#
# COMPACT_ATOMS: atom_id res chain seq x y z
N PRO A 1 -6.72 -0.74 -3.08
CA PRO A 1 -6.16 -0.17 -4.33
C PRO A 1 -7.25 0.48 -5.19
N GLN A 2 -7.06 1.75 -5.53
CA GLN A 2 -7.93 2.47 -6.47
C GLN A 2 -7.37 2.35 -7.89
N ASP A 3 -6.07 2.61 -8.05
CA ASP A 3 -5.31 2.42 -9.28
C ASP A 3 -3.83 2.09 -8.95
N GLU A 4 -2.96 2.14 -9.96
CA GLU A 4 -1.52 1.83 -9.81
C GLU A 4 -0.75 2.82 -8.94
N GLN A 5 -1.29 4.03 -8.74
CA GLN A 5 -0.62 5.15 -8.07
C GLN A 5 -1.40 5.66 -6.86
N HIS A 6 -2.67 5.28 -6.73
CA HIS A 6 -3.56 5.71 -5.66
C HIS A 6 -4.17 4.51 -4.96
N SER A 7 -4.13 4.55 -3.63
CA SER A 7 -4.78 3.56 -2.77
C SER A 7 -5.50 4.25 -1.63
N HIS A 8 -6.71 3.76 -1.34
CA HIS A 8 -7.41 4.14 -0.12
C HIS A 8 -6.82 3.40 1.07
N PHE A 9 -6.48 4.14 2.11
CA PHE A 9 -6.04 3.62 3.40
C PHE A 9 -7.06 3.97 4.47
N PHE A 10 -7.32 3.02 5.37
CA PHE A 10 -8.20 3.22 6.52
C PHE A 10 -7.49 2.71 7.77
N PHE A 11 -7.49 3.53 8.82
CA PHE A 11 -6.92 3.17 10.11
C PHE A 11 -8.06 2.87 11.07
N VAL A 12 -8.01 1.69 11.70
CA VAL A 12 -8.96 1.29 12.73
C VAL A 12 -8.24 1.26 14.06
N LEU A 13 -8.54 2.25 14.90
CA LEU A 13 -7.89 2.42 16.21
C LEU A 13 -8.78 1.84 17.30
N PHE A 14 -8.33 0.76 17.94
CA PHE A 14 -9.02 0.14 19.06
C PHE A 14 -8.49 0.63 20.40
N VAL A 15 -9.25 1.50 21.06
CA VAL A 15 -8.92 2.00 22.40
C VAL A 15 -9.88 1.38 23.42
N ARG A 16 -9.36 0.48 24.28
CA ARG A 16 -10.17 -0.23 25.29
C ARG A 16 -10.68 0.69 26.41
N SER A 17 -9.80 1.52 26.96
CA SER A 17 -10.16 2.55 27.94
C SER A 17 -9.00 3.53 28.05
N LEU A 18 -9.26 4.81 27.87
CA LEU A 18 -8.26 5.84 28.08
C LEU A 18 -8.20 6.19 29.58
N ARG A 19 -7.02 6.10 30.17
CA ARG A 19 -6.77 6.59 31.52
C ARG A 19 -6.39 8.06 31.46
N ILE A 20 -6.83 8.82 32.45
CA ILE A 20 -6.38 10.21 32.59
C ILE A 20 -4.89 10.17 32.96
N PRO A 21 -3.99 10.81 32.20
CA PRO A 21 -2.57 10.84 32.50
C PRO A 21 -2.32 11.28 33.94
N GLY A 22 -1.51 10.51 34.68
CA GLY A 22 -1.20 10.80 36.10
C GLY A 22 -2.26 10.34 37.11
N THR A 23 -3.34 9.68 36.71
CA THR A 23 -4.33 9.12 37.65
C THR A 23 -4.77 7.69 37.26
N PRO A 24 -5.28 6.89 38.21
CA PRO A 24 -5.85 5.56 37.91
C PRO A 24 -7.27 5.63 37.33
N LEU A 25 -7.86 6.84 37.21
CA LEU A 25 -9.24 7.03 36.78
C LEU A 25 -9.39 6.86 35.26
N LYS A 26 -10.48 6.22 34.86
CA LYS A 26 -10.87 6.07 33.46
C LYS A 26 -11.67 7.28 33.01
N ILE A 27 -11.46 7.72 31.77
CA ILE A 27 -12.27 8.79 31.20
C ILE A 27 -13.73 8.29 31.05
N PRO A 28 -14.72 9.01 31.59
CA PRO A 28 -16.12 8.65 31.43
C PRO A 28 -16.53 8.74 29.95
N ARG A 29 -17.44 7.87 29.53
CA ARG A 29 -17.77 7.64 28.11
C ARG A 29 -18.26 8.90 27.37
N ASN A 30 -18.92 9.80 28.08
CA ASN A 30 -19.45 11.05 27.54
C ASN A 30 -18.34 12.08 27.21
N VAL A 31 -17.21 12.01 27.93
CA VAL A 31 -16.04 12.86 27.69
C VAL A 31 -15.08 12.19 26.69
N MET A 32 -15.08 10.87 26.64
CA MET A 32 -14.20 10.12 25.74
C MET A 32 -14.49 10.40 24.27
N ARG A 33 -15.75 10.59 23.87
CA ARG A 33 -16.11 10.87 22.47
C ARG A 33 -15.53 12.21 21.96
N PRO A 34 -15.77 13.37 22.60
CA PRO A 34 -15.16 14.63 22.15
C PRO A 34 -13.64 14.62 22.31
N PHE A 35 -13.10 13.94 23.34
CA PHE A 35 -11.66 13.78 23.50
C PHE A 35 -11.03 12.99 22.34
N MET A 36 -11.69 11.93 21.87
CA MET A 36 -11.20 11.15 20.73
C MET A 36 -11.28 11.94 19.43
N GLU A 37 -12.34 12.72 19.20
CA GLU A 37 -12.43 13.62 18.04
C GLU A 37 -11.28 14.66 18.04
N PHE A 38 -10.98 15.22 19.21
CA PHE A 38 -9.85 16.13 19.38
C PHE A 38 -8.50 15.43 19.13
N GLY A 39 -8.28 14.27 19.75
CA GLY A 39 -7.05 13.50 19.57
C GLY A 39 -6.84 13.04 18.13
N LEU A 40 -7.92 12.68 17.44
CA LEU A 40 -7.89 12.35 16.00
C LEU A 40 -7.35 13.55 15.21
N ARG A 41 -7.93 14.73 15.42
CA ARG A 41 -7.61 15.93 14.65
C ARG A 41 -6.23 16.52 14.95
N PHE A 42 -5.80 16.51 16.21
CA PHE A 42 -4.57 17.22 16.61
C PHE A 42 -3.36 16.31 16.73
N THR A 43 -3.55 15.00 16.93
CA THR A 43 -2.43 14.06 17.03
C THR A 43 -2.36 13.15 15.80
N LEU A 44 -3.48 12.57 15.38
CA LEU A 44 -3.44 11.54 14.34
C LEU A 44 -3.39 12.12 12.93
N ASP A 45 -4.15 13.17 12.64
CA ASP A 45 -4.10 13.85 11.34
C ASP A 45 -2.67 14.29 10.94
N PRO A 46 -1.87 14.95 11.80
CA PRO A 46 -0.50 15.32 11.42
C PRO A 46 0.40 14.10 11.24
N ILE A 47 0.29 13.07 12.08
CA ILE A 47 1.06 11.82 11.92
C ILE A 47 0.73 11.16 10.58
N PHE A 48 -0.54 11.06 10.22
CA PHE A 48 -0.95 10.49 8.95
C PHE A 48 -0.57 11.36 7.75
N ALA A 49 -0.46 12.68 7.93
CA ALA A 49 0.05 13.57 6.89
C ALA A 49 1.55 13.34 6.64
N GLU A 50 2.35 13.12 7.68
CA GLU A 50 3.76 12.76 7.57
C GLU A 50 3.94 11.41 6.86
N ASP A 51 3.20 10.38 7.29
CA ASP A 51 3.22 9.06 6.65
C ASP A 51 2.83 9.15 5.17
N ARG A 52 1.81 9.96 4.85
CA ARG A 52 1.39 10.20 3.47
C ARG A 52 2.53 10.83 2.65
N MET A 53 3.16 11.87 3.16
CA MET A 53 4.26 12.55 2.46
C MET A 53 5.42 11.61 2.19
N ALA A 54 5.79 10.76 3.17
CA ALA A 54 6.85 9.79 3.01
C ALA A 54 6.55 8.82 1.84
N VAL A 55 5.34 8.26 1.79
CA VAL A 55 4.95 7.32 0.73
C VAL A 55 4.86 8.01 -0.65
N GLU A 56 4.38 9.25 -0.71
CA GLU A 56 4.35 10.02 -1.96
C GLU A 56 5.77 10.28 -2.50
N TRP A 57 6.74 10.55 -1.60
CA TRP A 57 8.14 10.73 -1.99
C TRP A 57 8.81 9.42 -2.41
N GLU A 58 8.49 8.31 -1.76
CA GLU A 58 8.94 6.98 -2.19
C GLU A 58 8.43 6.65 -3.58
N LEU A 59 7.16 6.94 -3.87
CA LEU A 59 6.58 6.74 -5.20
C LEU A 59 7.27 7.62 -6.26
N ASP A 60 7.53 8.88 -5.95
CA ASP A 60 8.28 9.77 -6.84
C ASP A 60 9.72 9.29 -7.07
N GLY A 61 10.40 8.85 -6.00
CA GLY A 61 11.73 8.23 -6.08
C GLY A 61 11.73 6.98 -6.94
N TYR A 62 10.73 6.11 -6.78
CA TYR A 62 10.54 4.93 -7.62
C TYR A 62 10.34 5.31 -9.10
N ARG A 63 9.50 6.31 -9.40
CA ARG A 63 9.30 6.78 -10.79
C ARG A 63 10.61 7.24 -11.44
N ARG A 64 11.43 7.99 -10.69
CA ARG A 64 12.71 8.51 -11.18
C ARG A 64 13.77 7.41 -11.31
N HIS A 65 13.74 6.40 -10.45
CA HIS A 65 14.84 5.45 -10.28
C HIS A 65 14.39 3.99 -10.10
N TRP A 66 13.39 3.55 -10.87
CA TRP A 66 12.82 2.20 -10.75
C TRP A 66 13.84 1.07 -10.93
N ASN A 67 14.92 1.34 -11.68
CA ASN A 67 15.99 0.38 -11.99
C ASN A 67 17.17 0.44 -11.00
N LYS A 68 17.11 1.30 -9.99
CA LYS A 68 18.15 1.38 -8.95
C LYS A 68 17.78 0.51 -7.75
N PRO A 69 18.77 0.01 -6.99
CA PRO A 69 18.50 -0.71 -5.76
C PRO A 69 17.74 0.19 -4.77
N MET A 70 16.73 -0.37 -4.10
CA MET A 70 16.02 0.33 -3.03
C MET A 70 16.99 0.67 -1.89
N ALA A 71 16.84 1.87 -1.32
CA ALA A 71 17.64 2.35 -0.20
C ALA A 71 17.17 1.81 1.17
N GLU A 72 16.47 0.68 1.19
CA GLU A 72 15.90 0.10 2.40
C GLU A 72 16.94 -0.79 3.10
N LEU A 73 17.27 -0.43 4.34
CA LEU A 73 18.26 -1.12 5.16
C LEU A 73 17.63 -2.22 6.01
N ASN A 74 16.33 -2.14 6.27
CA ASN A 74 15.64 -3.10 7.12
C ASN A 74 15.38 -4.42 6.35
N PRO A 75 15.98 -5.54 6.78
CA PRO A 75 15.80 -6.82 6.10
C PRO A 75 14.33 -7.31 6.11
N ALA A 76 13.54 -6.91 7.11
CA ALA A 76 12.12 -7.28 7.18
C ALA A 76 11.30 -6.65 6.05
N VAL A 77 11.62 -5.40 5.68
CA VAL A 77 10.93 -4.69 4.59
C VAL A 77 11.24 -5.37 3.25
N LYS A 78 12.49 -5.77 3.02
CA LYS A 78 12.87 -6.54 1.83
C LYS A 78 12.12 -7.88 1.74
N ALA A 79 12.07 -8.64 2.83
CA ALA A 79 11.34 -9.90 2.88
C ALA A 79 9.84 -9.71 2.58
N PHE A 80 9.24 -8.63 3.10
CA PHE A 80 7.85 -8.26 2.80
C PHE A 80 7.63 -7.91 1.32
N GLN A 81 8.55 -7.18 0.69
CA GLN A 81 8.50 -6.84 -0.73
C GLN A 81 8.59 -8.09 -1.61
N GLU A 82 9.53 -8.99 -1.33
CA GLU A 82 9.68 -10.25 -2.06
C GLU A 82 8.40 -11.10 -1.98
N GLN A 83 7.78 -11.15 -0.79
CA GLN A 83 6.50 -11.84 -0.62
C GLN A 83 5.38 -11.17 -1.42
N THR A 84 5.33 -9.85 -1.44
CA THR A 84 4.35 -9.06 -2.22
C THR A 84 4.49 -9.34 -3.71
N ILE A 85 5.72 -9.29 -4.24
CA ILE A 85 6.02 -9.59 -5.65
C ILE A 85 5.56 -11.00 -6.00
N ARG A 86 5.91 -12.00 -5.18
CA ARG A 86 5.51 -13.40 -5.41
C ARG A 86 3.99 -13.55 -5.45
N LYS A 87 3.28 -12.96 -4.48
CA LYS A 87 1.80 -13.05 -4.41
C LYS A 87 1.12 -12.33 -5.57
N TRP A 88 1.71 -11.23 -6.04
CA TRP A 88 1.22 -10.52 -7.20
C TRP A 88 1.39 -11.35 -8.47
N GLN A 89 2.56 -11.96 -8.66
CA GLN A 89 2.80 -12.86 -9.79
C GLN A 89 1.82 -14.05 -9.78
N GLU A 90 1.61 -14.68 -8.62
CA GLU A 90 0.61 -15.75 -8.46
C GLU A 90 -0.80 -15.28 -8.86
N TYR A 91 -1.16 -14.03 -8.54
CA TYR A 91 -2.44 -13.46 -8.96
C TYR A 91 -2.51 -13.26 -10.47
N LEU A 92 -1.48 -12.67 -11.09
CA LEU A 92 -1.41 -12.45 -12.53
C LEU A 92 -1.48 -13.78 -13.30
N ASP A 93 -0.79 -14.81 -12.83
CA ASP A 93 -0.80 -16.13 -13.44
C ASP A 93 -2.20 -16.77 -13.36
N ARG A 94 -2.91 -16.60 -12.25
CA ARG A 94 -4.30 -17.04 -12.11
C ARG A 94 -5.25 -16.28 -13.04
N VAL A 95 -5.08 -14.97 -13.16
CA VAL A 95 -5.88 -14.15 -14.08
C VAL A 95 -5.66 -14.58 -15.52
N GLU A 96 -4.40 -14.79 -15.93
CA GLU A 96 -4.04 -15.25 -17.26
C GLU A 96 -4.56 -16.67 -17.55
N ALA A 97 -4.48 -17.58 -16.57
CA ALA A 97 -5.00 -18.94 -16.71
C ALA A 97 -6.54 -18.98 -16.88
N ARG A 98 -7.26 -18.02 -16.30
CA ARG A 98 -8.72 -17.90 -16.42
C ARG A 98 -9.18 -17.27 -17.74
N LYS A 99 -8.28 -16.66 -18.52
CA LYS A 99 -8.66 -16.12 -19.82
C LYS A 99 -9.12 -17.24 -20.77
N PRO A 100 -10.19 -17.02 -21.56
CA PRO A 100 -10.60 -17.97 -22.58
C PRO A 100 -9.45 -18.26 -23.55
N LYS A 101 -9.32 -19.52 -23.98
CA LYS A 101 -8.23 -19.98 -24.87
C LYS A 101 -8.07 -19.09 -26.11
N ALA A 102 -9.17 -18.65 -26.72
CA ALA A 102 -9.19 -17.75 -27.87
C ALA A 102 -8.58 -16.36 -27.59
N VAL A 103 -8.72 -15.84 -26.36
CA VAL A 103 -8.12 -14.56 -25.95
C VAL A 103 -6.62 -14.74 -25.74
N ARG A 104 -6.21 -15.84 -25.10
CA ARG A 104 -4.80 -16.16 -24.87
C ARG A 104 -4.02 -16.36 -26.16
N GLU A 105 -4.62 -17.04 -27.15
CA GLU A 105 -4.01 -17.23 -28.48
C GLU A 105 -3.88 -15.93 -29.27
N ARG A 106 -4.86 -15.02 -29.16
CA ARG A 106 -4.80 -13.67 -29.75
C ARG A 106 -3.71 -12.82 -29.09
N ASP A 107 -3.65 -12.78 -27.76
CA ASP A 107 -2.64 -12.04 -27.00
C ASP A 107 -1.22 -12.56 -27.32
N ALA A 108 -1.05 -13.88 -27.41
CA ALA A 108 0.23 -14.50 -27.79
C ALA A 108 0.64 -14.18 -29.23
N ALA A 109 -0.30 -14.17 -30.18
CA ALA A 109 -0.04 -13.80 -31.57
C ALA A 109 0.31 -12.30 -31.70
N ALA A 110 -0.34 -11.43 -30.92
CA ALA A 110 -0.04 -10.01 -30.88
C ALA A 110 1.37 -9.75 -30.31
N LYS A 111 1.74 -10.42 -29.21
CA LYS A 111 3.08 -10.32 -28.60
C LYS A 111 4.19 -10.74 -29.56
N LYS A 112 4.01 -11.83 -30.32
CA LYS A 112 4.97 -12.28 -31.34
C LYS A 112 5.18 -11.25 -32.46
N ARG A 113 4.13 -10.52 -32.87
CA ARG A 113 4.21 -9.48 -33.92
C ARG A 113 5.00 -8.25 -33.44
N THR A 114 4.85 -7.84 -32.19
CA THR A 114 5.60 -6.71 -31.62
C THR A 114 7.08 -7.06 -31.38
N THR A 115 7.39 -8.25 -30.86
CA THR A 115 8.80 -8.67 -30.67
C THR A 115 9.54 -8.89 -32.00
N GLY A 116 8.85 -9.40 -33.03
CA GLY A 116 9.42 -9.59 -34.37
C GLY A 116 9.65 -8.29 -35.15
N LYS A 117 8.96 -7.19 -34.78
CA LYS A 117 9.12 -5.86 -35.38
C LYS A 117 10.21 -5.02 -34.69
N ALA A 118 10.52 -5.30 -33.42
CA ALA A 118 11.60 -4.66 -32.66
C ALA A 118 13.00 -5.27 -32.94
N ALA A 119 13.05 -6.42 -33.63
CA ALA A 119 14.28 -7.12 -34.00
C ALA A 119 14.71 -6.90 -35.46
N ARG A 120 14.12 -5.91 -36.16
CA ARG A 120 14.48 -5.49 -37.52
C ARG A 120 14.87 -4.02 -37.54
#